data_AF-A0A221T3I2-F1
#
_entry.id   AF-A0A221T3I2-F1
#
_cell.length_a   1.000
_cell.length_b   1.000
_cell.length_c   1.000
_cell.angle_alpha   90.00
_cell.angle_beta   90.00
_cell.angle_gamma   90.00
#
_symmetry.space_group_name_H-M   'P 1'
#
loop_
_entity.id
_entity.type
_entity.pdbx_description
1 polymer ?
#
loop_
_entity_poly.entity_id
_entity_poly.type
_entity_poly.pdbx_seq_one_letter_code
_entity_poly.pdbx_strand_id
1 'polypeptide(L)'
;MILRLSLDPLGLHLPLEETALNPPLYLRFDSRRATDSCTIEMNHATRKALEAHQRVRGTTMYDFERQLQDFVQVHARPHLSEHLAGYLLGLHREDRPLPTGPLPTPERLTRTLQAYERAFLPEFRLMEQARHRRPATLPPAFAASTETLADIALAGIQRRDRETVVARYAEQDVLEQRYNLMLQTVVAVGLWRGERVVYHFDADLHGALEDTALPDDLPMDALWALPQSALYIDLPEGSVPPVPGLPLCGAYLWLGEQGADEAPALHFVLDGGSPSHLLPLRMPLKATLGETLSALEPPDTPDGQDAARLARSIVRGMCVPVLKLLLYLQTSAPDVQVRAAPAGSRRPRGAAALVHLDVGQRLGAAIRTGLDEQAQAAAWQQQHPDVQVPPRPPARWTVEAGTGLPVWTPPIAAAVHFDPAPDSWRRHPVPAARSAVRLPRPSRQAAATAREALQLGWPGPAGR
;
A
#
# COMPACT_ATOMS: atom_id res chain seq x y z
N MET A 1 -8.62 17.41 -20.57
CA MET A 1 -8.20 16.03 -20.20
C MET A 1 -9.19 15.04 -20.80
N ILE A 2 -8.75 13.87 -21.27
CA ILE A 2 -9.66 12.82 -21.79
C ILE A 2 -9.50 11.57 -20.92
N LEU A 3 -10.54 11.17 -20.20
CA LEU A 3 -10.58 9.90 -19.45
C LEU A 3 -11.22 8.82 -20.31
N ARG A 4 -10.65 7.62 -20.30
CA ARG A 4 -11.22 6.43 -20.95
C ARG A 4 -11.82 5.53 -19.87
N LEU A 5 -13.14 5.34 -19.88
CA LEU A 5 -13.85 4.46 -18.95
C LEU A 5 -14.21 3.13 -19.63
N SER A 6 -14.04 2.02 -18.90
CA SER A 6 -14.72 0.75 -19.21
C SER A 6 -16.16 0.82 -18.68
N LEU A 7 -17.10 0.15 -19.35
CA LEU A 7 -18.52 0.12 -18.95
C LEU A 7 -18.82 -0.94 -17.88
N ASP A 8 -17.91 -1.89 -17.66
CA ASP A 8 -18.06 -2.98 -16.68
C ASP A 8 -18.34 -2.55 -15.22
N PRO A 9 -17.70 -1.49 -14.67
CA PRO A 9 -17.94 -1.07 -13.28
C PRO A 9 -19.32 -0.43 -13.05
N LEU A 10 -20.10 -0.15 -14.11
CA LEU A 10 -21.47 0.39 -14.00
C LEU A 10 -22.54 -0.70 -13.89
N GLY A 11 -22.15 -2.00 -13.84
CA GLY A 11 -23.10 -3.12 -13.81
C GLY A 11 -23.91 -3.28 -15.11
N LEU A 12 -23.49 -2.61 -16.19
CA LEU A 12 -24.13 -2.65 -17.50
C LEU A 12 -23.54 -3.77 -18.34
N HIS A 13 -24.04 -4.99 -18.14
CA HIS A 13 -23.84 -6.06 -19.12
C HIS A 13 -24.67 -5.77 -20.36
N LEU A 14 -24.06 -5.07 -21.33
CA LEU A 14 -24.65 -4.93 -22.65
C LEU A 14 -24.61 -6.32 -23.32
N PRO A 15 -25.74 -6.82 -23.85
CA PRO A 15 -25.73 -8.03 -24.66
C PRO A 15 -25.11 -7.68 -26.01
N LEU A 16 -23.78 -7.62 -26.05
CA LEU A 16 -23.01 -7.51 -27.27
C LEU A 16 -22.62 -8.94 -27.65
N GLU A 17 -23.18 -9.43 -28.76
CA GLU A 17 -22.73 -10.67 -29.37
C GLU A 17 -21.20 -10.62 -29.56
N GLU A 18 -20.56 -11.79 -29.37
CA GLU A 18 -19.15 -12.09 -29.08
C GLU A 18 -18.04 -11.50 -29.99
N THR A 19 -18.28 -10.44 -30.77
CA THR A 19 -17.28 -9.89 -31.72
C THR A 19 -17.06 -8.39 -31.68
N ALA A 20 -17.73 -7.63 -30.80
CA ALA A 20 -17.47 -6.19 -30.66
C ALA A 20 -16.84 -5.85 -29.30
N LEU A 21 -15.55 -5.49 -29.31
CA LEU A 21 -14.82 -4.86 -28.20
C LEU A 21 -15.71 -3.85 -27.45
N ASN A 22 -15.82 -4.01 -26.13
CA ASN A 22 -16.52 -3.11 -25.21
C ASN A 22 -16.10 -1.65 -25.52
N PRO A 23 -16.94 -0.85 -26.22
CA PRO A 23 -16.45 0.34 -26.88
C PRO A 23 -16.23 1.43 -25.82
N PRO A 24 -15.00 1.97 -25.70
CA PRO A 24 -14.65 2.83 -24.58
C PRO A 24 -15.47 4.11 -24.58
N LEU A 25 -15.84 4.55 -23.38
CA LEU A 25 -16.48 5.84 -23.15
C LEU A 25 -15.39 6.88 -22.86
N TYR A 26 -15.41 8.01 -23.58
CA TYR A 26 -14.43 9.07 -23.40
C TYR A 26 -15.09 10.26 -22.68
N LEU A 27 -14.57 10.62 -21.51
CA LEU A 27 -14.97 11.84 -20.81
C LEU A 27 -13.97 12.95 -21.12
N ARG A 28 -14.46 14.05 -21.70
CA ARG A 28 -13.63 15.21 -22.00
C ARG A 28 -13.90 16.33 -21.01
N PHE A 29 -12.84 16.73 -20.31
CA PHE A 29 -12.85 17.84 -19.36
C PHE A 29 -12.17 19.05 -20.00
N ASP A 30 -12.90 20.17 -20.06
CA ASP A 30 -12.35 21.47 -20.43
C ASP A 30 -11.60 22.05 -19.23
N SER A 31 -10.29 22.26 -19.38
CA SER A 31 -9.45 22.82 -18.31
C SER A 31 -9.58 24.33 -18.15
N ARG A 32 -10.28 25.02 -19.07
CA ARG A 32 -10.45 26.48 -19.06
C ARG A 32 -11.72 26.94 -18.37
N ARG A 33 -12.69 26.05 -18.19
CA ARG A 33 -13.87 26.29 -17.36
C ARG A 33 -13.60 25.58 -16.03
N ALA A 34 -14.02 26.18 -14.91
CA ALA A 34 -14.07 25.44 -13.65
C ALA A 34 -14.76 24.09 -13.90
N THR A 35 -14.43 23.06 -13.12
CA THR A 35 -14.74 21.63 -13.29
C THR A 35 -16.20 21.23 -13.56
N ASP A 36 -17.09 22.19 -13.78
CA ASP A 36 -18.52 22.09 -13.85
C ASP A 36 -19.04 21.68 -15.24
N SER A 37 -18.19 21.68 -16.27
CA SER A 37 -18.55 21.12 -17.59
C SER A 37 -17.69 19.91 -17.95
N CYS A 38 -18.20 18.71 -17.64
CA CYS A 38 -17.76 17.46 -18.27
C CYS A 38 -18.60 17.23 -19.52
N THR A 39 -17.94 17.02 -20.67
CA THR A 39 -18.64 16.61 -21.89
C THR A 39 -18.39 15.13 -22.09
N ILE A 40 -19.46 14.34 -22.12
CA ILE A 40 -19.40 12.90 -22.38
C ILE A 40 -19.35 12.72 -23.90
N GLU A 41 -18.21 12.30 -24.43
CA GLU A 41 -18.07 11.98 -25.85
C GLU A 41 -18.20 10.46 -26.02
N MET A 42 -19.35 10.04 -26.57
CA MET A 42 -19.57 8.64 -26.96
C MET A 42 -19.25 8.48 -28.44
N ASN A 43 -18.52 7.43 -28.79
CA ASN A 43 -18.40 7.05 -30.19
C ASN A 43 -19.76 6.50 -30.70
N HIS A 44 -19.92 6.47 -32.02
CA HIS A 44 -21.16 6.04 -32.66
C HIS A 44 -21.55 4.59 -32.31
N ALA A 45 -20.58 3.70 -32.07
CA ALA A 45 -20.84 2.31 -31.69
C ALA A 45 -21.37 2.21 -30.25
N THR A 46 -20.76 2.91 -29.29
CA THR A 46 -21.25 3.01 -27.90
C THR A 46 -22.67 3.57 -27.86
N ARG A 47 -22.94 4.64 -28.63
CA ARG A 47 -24.28 5.25 -28.70
C ARG A 47 -25.33 4.26 -29.22
N LYS A 48 -25.03 3.54 -30.31
CA LYS A 48 -25.95 2.52 -30.87
C LYS A 48 -26.17 1.34 -29.91
N ALA A 49 -25.12 0.87 -29.22
CA ALA A 49 -25.24 -0.20 -28.23
C ALA A 49 -26.14 0.22 -27.07
N LEU A 50 -26.01 1.48 -26.63
CA LEU A 50 -26.85 2.04 -25.59
C LEU A 50 -28.31 2.16 -26.05
N GLU A 51 -28.57 2.72 -27.23
CA GLU A 51 -29.92 2.81 -27.83
C GLU A 51 -30.59 1.43 -27.95
N ALA A 52 -29.83 0.38 -28.29
CA ALA A 52 -30.34 -0.99 -28.31
C ALA A 52 -30.71 -1.49 -26.91
N HIS A 53 -29.90 -1.18 -25.89
CA HIS A 53 -30.19 -1.53 -24.50
C HIS A 53 -31.43 -0.79 -23.95
N GLN A 54 -31.61 0.48 -24.33
CA GLN A 54 -32.80 1.29 -23.96
C GLN A 54 -34.10 0.64 -24.43
N ARG A 55 -34.11 0.06 -25.64
CA ARG A 55 -35.30 -0.65 -26.16
C ARG A 55 -35.65 -1.90 -25.37
N VAL A 56 -34.68 -2.52 -24.72
CA VAL A 56 -34.86 -3.79 -23.98
C VAL A 56 -35.23 -3.53 -22.52
N ARG A 57 -34.63 -2.52 -21.87
CA ARG A 57 -34.81 -2.27 -20.43
C ARG A 57 -35.62 -1.02 -20.07
N GLY A 58 -35.99 -0.18 -21.04
CA GLY A 58 -36.78 1.02 -20.79
C GLY A 58 -36.05 2.16 -20.09
N THR A 59 -34.75 2.03 -19.82
CA THR A 59 -33.90 3.15 -19.39
C THR A 59 -33.78 4.16 -20.52
N THR A 60 -33.94 5.45 -20.26
CA THR A 60 -33.79 6.49 -21.30
C THR A 60 -32.31 6.91 -21.44
N MET A 61 -31.95 7.55 -22.56
CA MET A 61 -30.61 8.16 -22.71
C MET A 61 -30.33 9.17 -21.60
N TYR A 62 -31.37 9.90 -21.20
CA TYR A 62 -31.31 10.87 -20.12
C TYR A 62 -30.98 10.20 -18.77
N ASP A 63 -31.58 9.05 -18.46
CA ASP A 63 -31.30 8.32 -17.21
C ASP A 63 -29.86 7.78 -17.18
N PHE A 64 -29.35 7.32 -18.32
CA PHE A 64 -27.96 6.89 -18.43
C PHE A 64 -26.96 8.06 -18.32
N GLU A 65 -27.21 9.16 -19.03
CA GLU A 65 -26.38 10.37 -18.92
C GLU A 65 -26.38 10.90 -17.48
N ARG A 66 -27.53 10.85 -16.80
CA ARG A 66 -27.64 11.21 -15.39
C ARG A 66 -26.88 10.26 -14.47
N GLN A 67 -27.02 8.95 -14.63
CA GLN A 67 -26.24 7.96 -13.86
C GLN A 67 -24.73 8.10 -14.09
N LEU A 68 -24.32 8.40 -15.32
CA LEU A 68 -22.93 8.63 -15.66
C LEU A 68 -22.43 9.96 -15.10
N GLN A 69 -23.25 11.02 -15.11
CA GLN A 69 -22.94 12.30 -14.46
C GLN A 69 -22.85 12.14 -12.95
N ASP A 70 -23.77 11.41 -12.32
CA ASP A 70 -23.74 11.08 -10.89
C ASP A 70 -22.48 10.26 -10.57
N PHE A 71 -22.15 9.25 -11.40
CA PHE A 71 -20.91 8.49 -11.27
C PHE A 71 -19.68 9.38 -11.41
N VAL A 72 -19.66 10.30 -12.38
CA VAL A 72 -18.54 11.23 -12.57
C VAL A 72 -18.44 12.22 -11.42
N GLN A 73 -19.55 12.74 -10.92
CA GLN A 73 -19.61 13.65 -9.77
C GLN A 73 -19.12 12.97 -8.49
N VAL A 74 -19.60 11.75 -8.23
CA VAL A 74 -19.34 11.00 -6.99
C VAL A 74 -17.96 10.33 -7.03
N HIS A 75 -17.54 9.76 -8.17
CA HIS A 75 -16.35 8.92 -8.25
C HIS A 75 -15.22 9.53 -9.07
N ALA A 76 -15.49 10.17 -10.21
CA ALA A 76 -14.40 10.68 -11.05
C ALA A 76 -13.89 12.06 -10.60
N ARG A 77 -14.78 12.96 -10.15
CA ARG A 77 -14.47 14.34 -9.75
C ARG A 77 -13.39 14.43 -8.65
N PRO A 78 -13.38 13.55 -7.63
CA PRO A 78 -12.27 13.46 -6.68
C PRO A 78 -10.93 13.15 -7.37
N HIS A 79 -10.87 12.15 -8.26
CA HIS A 79 -9.63 11.75 -8.95
C HIS A 79 -9.15 12.76 -10.01
N LEU A 80 -10.08 13.42 -10.70
CA LEU A 80 -9.81 14.58 -11.57
C LEU A 80 -9.16 15.73 -10.80
N SER A 81 -9.57 15.91 -9.55
CA SER A 81 -9.04 16.95 -8.70
C SER A 81 -7.63 16.66 -8.19
N GLU A 82 -7.27 15.39 -7.99
CA GLU A 82 -5.91 14.95 -7.66
C GLU A 82 -4.93 15.25 -8.80
N HIS A 83 -5.33 14.96 -10.04
CA HIS A 83 -4.54 15.31 -11.23
C HIS A 83 -4.37 16.83 -11.41
N LEU A 84 -5.41 17.61 -11.12
CA LEU A 84 -5.34 19.08 -11.11
C LEU A 84 -4.48 19.61 -9.97
N ALA A 85 -4.49 18.99 -8.78
CA ALA A 85 -3.64 19.36 -7.65
C ALA A 85 -2.15 19.15 -7.98
N GLY A 86 -1.80 18.02 -8.61
CA GLY A 86 -0.44 17.80 -9.12
C GLY A 86 -0.01 18.86 -10.15
N TYR A 87 -0.95 19.37 -10.94
CA TYR A 87 -0.69 20.43 -11.92
C TYR A 87 -0.49 21.81 -11.26
N LEU A 88 -1.33 22.14 -10.28
CA LEU A 88 -1.27 23.41 -9.52
C LEU A 88 -0.01 23.51 -8.64
N LEU A 89 0.46 22.39 -8.09
CA LEU A 89 1.69 22.30 -7.31
C LEU A 89 2.96 22.26 -8.17
N GLY A 90 2.83 22.31 -9.50
CA GLY A 90 3.95 22.19 -10.43
C GLY A 90 4.60 20.80 -10.45
N LEU A 91 3.95 19.79 -9.87
CA LEU A 91 4.38 18.38 -9.92
C LEU A 91 4.21 17.79 -11.34
N HIS A 92 3.32 18.38 -12.15
CA HIS A 92 3.13 18.06 -13.58
C HIS A 92 3.75 19.10 -14.53
N ARG A 93 5.04 19.45 -14.35
CA ARG A 93 5.75 20.32 -15.32
C ARG A 93 6.42 19.57 -16.48
N GLU A 94 6.37 18.25 -16.51
CA GLU A 94 6.99 17.49 -17.60
C GLU A 94 5.98 17.27 -18.73
N ASP A 95 6.17 18.00 -19.85
CA ASP A 95 5.48 17.78 -21.14
C ASP A 95 5.83 16.42 -21.80
N ARG A 96 6.38 15.47 -21.04
CA ARG A 96 6.76 14.15 -21.54
C ARG A 96 5.58 13.19 -21.33
N PRO A 97 5.24 12.38 -22.35
CA PRO A 97 4.28 11.30 -22.15
C PRO A 97 4.75 10.44 -20.98
N LEU A 98 3.84 10.17 -20.05
CA LEU A 98 4.12 9.25 -18.94
C LEU A 98 4.57 7.91 -19.55
N PRO A 99 5.64 7.28 -19.01
CA PRO A 99 6.03 5.95 -19.45
C PRO A 99 4.81 5.01 -19.33
N THR A 100 4.66 4.10 -20.29
CA THR A 100 3.51 3.18 -20.38
C THR A 100 3.50 2.08 -19.32
N GLY A 101 4.35 2.19 -18.30
CA GLY A 101 4.44 1.28 -17.16
C GLY A 101 5.04 1.99 -15.94
N PRO A 102 4.86 1.43 -14.73
CA PRO A 102 5.42 2.00 -13.52
C PRO A 102 6.95 2.04 -13.62
N LEU A 103 7.54 3.14 -13.16
CA LEU A 103 9.00 3.23 -13.03
C LEU A 103 9.50 2.23 -11.99
N PRO A 104 10.74 1.72 -12.13
CA PRO A 104 11.37 0.92 -11.07
C PRO A 104 11.30 1.65 -9.73
N THR A 105 11.03 0.91 -8.65
CA THR A 105 10.84 1.45 -7.30
C THR A 105 11.89 2.49 -6.89
N PRO A 106 13.21 2.25 -7.07
CA PRO A 106 14.21 3.25 -6.68
C PRO A 106 14.07 4.58 -7.44
N GLU A 107 13.78 4.51 -8.74
CA GLU A 107 13.63 5.70 -9.58
C GLU A 107 12.35 6.46 -9.24
N ARG A 108 11.25 5.73 -9.07
CA ARG A 108 9.95 6.26 -8.66
C ARG A 108 10.07 7.04 -7.36
N LEU A 109 10.55 6.40 -6.30
CA LEU A 109 10.67 7.02 -4.98
C LEU A 109 11.65 8.18 -4.96
N THR A 110 12.73 8.10 -5.74
CA THR A 110 13.68 9.22 -5.90
C THR A 110 13.00 10.41 -6.58
N ARG A 111 12.21 10.19 -7.64
CA ARG A 111 11.47 11.26 -8.33
C ARG A 111 10.41 11.88 -7.42
N THR A 112 9.66 11.06 -6.69
CA THR A 112 8.69 11.53 -5.68
C THR A 112 9.39 12.40 -4.65
N LEU A 113 10.47 11.91 -4.06
CA LEU A 113 11.24 12.68 -3.08
C LEU A 113 11.78 13.99 -3.65
N GLN A 114 12.36 13.98 -4.86
CA GLN A 114 12.86 15.20 -5.51
C GLN A 114 11.75 16.20 -5.86
N ALA A 115 10.57 15.73 -6.26
CA ALA A 115 9.43 16.59 -6.55
C ALA A 115 8.95 17.29 -5.27
N TYR A 116 8.78 16.53 -4.19
CA TYR A 116 8.35 17.06 -2.90
C TYR A 116 9.45 17.87 -2.20
N GLU A 117 10.73 17.53 -2.32
CA GLU A 117 11.83 18.36 -1.79
C GLU A 117 11.86 19.72 -2.50
N ARG A 118 11.75 19.76 -3.83
CA ARG A 118 11.67 21.04 -4.56
C ARG A 118 10.47 21.87 -4.11
N ALA A 119 9.34 21.22 -3.88
CA ALA A 119 8.11 21.89 -3.46
C ALA A 119 8.12 22.27 -1.98
N PHE A 120 8.68 21.49 -1.06
CA PHE A 120 8.45 21.60 0.40
C PHE A 120 9.72 21.54 1.26
N LEU A 121 10.90 21.90 0.70
CA LEU A 121 12.16 21.87 1.44
C LEU A 121 12.15 22.64 2.79
N PRO A 122 11.61 23.88 2.88
CA PRO A 122 11.51 24.58 4.16
C PRO A 122 10.74 23.80 5.22
N GLU A 123 9.60 23.21 4.84
CA GLU A 123 8.74 22.42 5.70
C GLU A 123 9.46 21.14 6.14
N PHE A 124 10.15 20.45 5.24
CA PHE A 124 10.96 19.27 5.57
C PHE A 124 12.09 19.59 6.56
N ARG A 125 12.74 20.75 6.45
CA ARG A 125 13.77 21.17 7.43
C ARG A 125 13.17 21.41 8.81
N LEU A 126 11.97 21.99 8.87
CA LEU A 126 11.26 22.19 10.15
C LEU A 126 10.84 20.85 10.76
N MET A 127 10.36 19.91 9.94
CA MET A 127 10.04 18.55 10.39
C MET A 127 11.27 17.82 10.95
N GLU A 128 12.44 17.93 10.27
CA GLU A 128 13.71 17.39 10.79
C GLU A 128 14.10 18.03 12.13
N GLN A 129 13.98 19.35 12.25
CA GLN A 129 14.25 20.06 13.50
C GLN A 129 13.31 19.59 14.63
N ALA A 130 12.02 19.43 14.34
CA ALA A 130 11.03 18.93 15.30
C ALA A 130 11.37 17.49 15.74
N ARG A 131 11.78 16.63 14.80
CA ARG A 131 12.26 15.27 15.08
C ARG A 131 13.46 15.27 16.04
N HIS A 132 14.40 16.20 15.91
CA HIS A 132 15.55 16.31 16.82
C HIS A 132 15.21 16.88 18.19
N ARG A 133 14.11 17.63 18.33
CA ARG A 133 13.63 18.18 19.61
C ARG A 133 12.74 17.25 20.40
N ARG A 134 12.43 16.10 19.83
CA ARG A 134 11.58 15.08 20.41
C ARG A 134 12.11 14.63 21.79
N PRO A 135 11.25 14.57 22.83
CA PRO A 135 11.66 14.00 24.10
C PRO A 135 12.04 12.53 23.95
N ALA A 136 13.14 12.13 24.59
CA ALA A 136 13.66 10.75 24.56
C ALA A 136 12.68 9.71 25.18
N THR A 137 11.62 10.17 25.85
CA THR A 137 10.60 9.32 26.50
C THR A 137 9.55 8.77 25.55
N LEU A 138 9.38 9.35 24.35
CA LEU A 138 8.40 8.85 23.38
C LEU A 138 8.99 7.67 22.58
N PRO A 139 8.22 6.59 22.27
CA PRO A 139 8.73 5.44 21.51
C PRO A 139 9.04 5.77 20.05
N PRO A 140 10.20 5.36 19.48
CA PRO A 140 10.70 5.79 18.15
C PRO A 140 9.64 5.86 17.02
N ALA A 141 8.69 4.93 17.03
CA ALA A 141 7.54 4.84 16.11
C ALA A 141 6.67 6.11 16.05
N PHE A 142 6.47 6.79 17.18
CA PHE A 142 5.74 8.05 17.23
C PHE A 142 6.67 9.15 16.74
N ALA A 143 6.41 9.76 15.59
CA ALA A 143 7.17 10.97 15.24
C ALA A 143 6.96 12.07 16.30
N ALA A 144 7.63 13.22 16.18
CA ALA A 144 7.09 14.43 16.82
C ALA A 144 5.57 14.48 16.55
N SER A 145 4.73 14.85 17.53
CA SER A 145 3.27 14.69 17.42
C SER A 145 2.83 15.03 16.01
N THR A 146 2.10 14.13 15.36
CA THR A 146 1.75 14.26 13.95
C THR A 146 1.05 15.58 13.70
N GLU A 147 0.36 16.09 14.72
CA GLU A 147 -0.14 17.46 14.87
C GLU A 147 0.96 18.54 14.72
N THR A 148 2.09 18.49 15.45
CA THR A 148 3.20 19.45 15.24
C THR A 148 3.76 19.42 13.82
N LEU A 149 3.86 18.23 13.20
CA LEU A 149 4.36 18.11 11.83
C LEU A 149 3.34 18.57 10.80
N ALA A 150 2.06 18.28 11.05
CA ALA A 150 0.92 18.78 10.30
C ALA A 150 0.84 20.30 10.42
N ASP A 151 1.04 20.89 11.60
CA ASP A 151 1.04 22.34 11.84
C ASP A 151 2.20 23.03 11.11
N ILE A 152 3.39 22.42 11.16
CA ILE A 152 4.56 22.92 10.41
C ILE A 152 4.27 22.94 8.91
N ALA A 153 3.73 21.85 8.37
CA ALA A 153 3.42 21.75 6.96
C ALA A 153 2.24 22.65 6.58
N LEU A 154 1.18 22.70 7.40
CA LEU A 154 0.02 23.59 7.28
C LEU A 154 0.47 25.05 7.26
N ALA A 155 1.31 25.48 8.18
CA ALA A 155 1.82 26.84 8.23
C ALA A 155 2.70 27.18 7.01
N GLY A 156 3.41 26.20 6.45
CA GLY A 156 4.20 26.35 5.22
C GLY A 156 3.33 26.48 3.97
N ILE A 157 2.38 25.57 3.82
CA ILE A 157 1.43 25.56 2.70
C ILE A 157 0.53 26.81 2.76
N GLN A 158 -0.06 27.16 3.90
CA GLN A 158 -0.87 28.39 4.06
C GLN A 158 -0.08 29.64 3.64
N ARG A 159 1.22 29.71 3.94
CA ARG A 159 2.07 30.84 3.53
C ARG A 159 2.22 30.95 2.00
N ARG A 160 2.18 29.83 1.27
CA ARG A 160 2.31 29.79 -0.20
C ARG A 160 0.96 29.98 -0.90
N ASP A 161 -0.10 29.41 -0.33
CA ASP A 161 -1.43 29.39 -0.95
C ASP A 161 -2.28 30.61 -0.62
N ARG A 162 -2.01 31.34 0.47
CA ARG A 162 -2.78 32.55 0.80
C ARG A 162 -2.65 33.65 -0.25
N GLU A 163 -1.58 33.67 -1.04
CA GLU A 163 -1.41 34.59 -2.19
C GLU A 163 -2.06 34.07 -3.49
N THR A 164 -2.33 32.76 -3.62
CA THR A 164 -2.68 32.13 -4.92
C THR A 164 -4.08 31.51 -4.96
N VAL A 165 -4.59 30.99 -3.84
CA VAL A 165 -5.82 30.17 -3.76
C VAL A 165 -7.02 30.96 -3.24
N VAL A 166 -6.83 31.86 -2.26
CA VAL A 166 -7.91 32.67 -1.67
C VAL A 166 -8.55 33.61 -2.70
N ALA A 167 -7.85 33.97 -3.77
CA ALA A 167 -8.36 34.84 -4.83
C ALA A 167 -9.19 34.12 -5.91
N ARG A 168 -9.23 32.77 -5.95
CA ARG A 168 -9.78 32.05 -7.12
C ARG A 168 -10.88 31.02 -6.87
N TYR A 169 -11.14 30.59 -5.63
CA TYR A 169 -12.12 29.52 -5.40
C TYR A 169 -12.98 29.81 -4.16
N ALA A 170 -14.29 29.88 -4.37
CA ALA A 170 -15.30 30.25 -3.37
C ALA A 170 -15.99 29.04 -2.69
N GLU A 171 -15.59 27.80 -3.00
CA GLU A 171 -16.10 26.59 -2.35
C GLU A 171 -15.09 26.09 -1.31
N GLN A 172 -15.34 26.38 -0.03
CA GLN A 172 -14.41 26.12 1.07
C GLN A 172 -14.19 24.63 1.36
N ASP A 173 -15.24 23.80 1.27
CA ASP A 173 -15.20 22.40 1.72
C ASP A 173 -14.31 21.50 0.85
N VAL A 174 -14.37 21.67 -0.49
CA VAL A 174 -13.56 20.89 -1.43
C VAL A 174 -12.07 21.24 -1.31
N LEU A 175 -11.77 22.50 -1.00
CA LEU A 175 -10.40 22.95 -0.79
C LEU A 175 -9.82 22.38 0.50
N GLU A 176 -10.60 22.37 1.58
CA GLU A 176 -10.16 21.82 2.86
C GLU A 176 -9.82 20.33 2.74
N GLN A 177 -10.67 19.54 2.08
CA GLN A 177 -10.38 18.11 1.87
C GLN A 177 -9.09 17.91 1.05
N ARG A 178 -8.91 18.63 -0.05
CA ARG A 178 -7.68 18.56 -0.87
C ARG A 178 -6.45 18.95 -0.08
N TYR A 179 -6.58 19.99 0.73
CA TYR A 179 -5.52 20.48 1.59
C TYR A 179 -5.08 19.42 2.58
N ASN A 180 -6.04 18.77 3.24
CA ASN A 180 -5.79 17.70 4.19
C ASN A 180 -5.11 16.50 3.52
N LEU A 181 -5.51 16.14 2.29
CA LEU A 181 -4.87 15.08 1.53
C LEU A 181 -3.40 15.41 1.22
N MET A 182 -3.15 16.61 0.68
CA MET A 182 -1.79 17.07 0.40
C MET A 182 -0.93 17.12 1.66
N LEU A 183 -1.48 17.61 2.76
CA LEU A 183 -0.79 17.70 4.04
C LEU A 183 -0.31 16.32 4.51
N GLN A 184 -1.19 15.31 4.45
CA GLN A 184 -0.82 13.93 4.78
C GLN A 184 0.30 13.39 3.89
N THR A 185 0.28 13.70 2.59
CA THR A 185 1.36 13.29 1.68
C THR A 185 2.69 13.96 2.01
N VAL A 186 2.69 15.27 2.28
CA VAL A 186 3.89 16.01 2.68
C VAL A 186 4.45 15.45 3.98
N VAL A 187 3.59 15.16 4.97
CA VAL A 187 4.00 14.54 6.23
C VAL A 187 4.61 13.16 6.00
N ALA A 188 3.96 12.30 5.20
CA ALA A 188 4.45 10.95 4.90
C ALA A 188 5.85 10.97 4.27
N VAL A 189 6.01 11.74 3.19
CA VAL A 189 7.28 11.84 2.45
C VAL A 189 8.34 12.52 3.32
N GLY A 190 7.99 13.55 4.07
CA GLY A 190 8.89 14.28 4.96
C GLY A 190 9.43 13.42 6.11
N LEU A 191 8.57 12.58 6.71
CA LEU A 191 8.98 11.62 7.73
C LEU A 191 9.89 10.54 7.16
N TRP A 192 9.48 9.93 6.04
CA TRP A 192 10.22 8.85 5.39
C TRP A 192 11.58 9.31 4.86
N ARG A 193 11.70 10.57 4.42
CA ARG A 193 12.92 11.17 3.84
C ARG A 193 14.18 11.00 4.70
N GLY A 194 14.03 10.97 6.03
CA GLY A 194 15.15 10.80 6.96
C GLY A 194 15.73 9.40 6.97
N GLU A 195 14.93 8.38 6.66
CA GLU A 195 15.29 6.97 6.84
C GLU A 195 15.41 6.24 5.49
N ARG A 196 14.58 6.63 4.50
CA ARG A 196 14.60 6.15 3.12
C ARG A 196 14.59 4.63 3.00
N VAL A 197 13.95 3.96 3.96
CA VAL A 197 13.89 2.50 4.00
C VAL A 197 12.72 1.99 3.17
N VAL A 198 13.01 1.01 2.32
CA VAL A 198 12.07 0.39 1.40
C VAL A 198 12.03 -1.10 1.72
N TYR A 199 10.87 -1.61 2.14
CA TYR A 199 10.64 -3.02 2.43
C TYR A 199 10.14 -3.74 1.18
N HIS A 200 10.88 -4.76 0.74
CA HIS A 200 10.60 -5.59 -0.43
C HIS A 200 10.22 -6.99 0.02
N PHE A 201 8.96 -7.36 -0.11
CA PHE A 201 8.51 -8.70 0.25
C PHE A 201 8.85 -9.72 -0.85
N ASP A 202 9.32 -10.90 -0.46
CA ASP A 202 9.36 -12.07 -1.33
C ASP A 202 7.94 -12.38 -1.84
N ALA A 203 7.80 -12.67 -3.13
CA ALA A 203 6.51 -12.81 -3.79
C ALA A 203 5.67 -13.97 -3.21
N ASP A 204 6.30 -15.07 -2.82
CA ASP A 204 5.59 -16.23 -2.26
C ASP A 204 5.21 -16.00 -0.81
N LEU A 205 6.04 -15.27 -0.05
CA LEU A 205 5.61 -14.79 1.28
C LEU A 205 4.43 -13.83 1.13
N HIS A 206 4.51 -12.86 0.20
CA HIS A 206 3.45 -11.90 -0.03
C HIS A 206 2.12 -12.60 -0.35
N GLY A 207 2.12 -13.51 -1.33
CA GLY A 207 0.93 -14.27 -1.69
C GLY A 207 0.38 -15.08 -0.52
N ALA A 208 1.25 -15.77 0.23
CA ALA A 208 0.81 -16.52 1.41
C ALA A 208 0.20 -15.63 2.50
N LEU A 209 0.74 -14.43 2.74
CA LEU A 209 0.16 -13.46 3.66
C LEU A 209 -1.20 -12.97 3.15
N GLU A 210 -1.29 -12.61 1.87
CA GLU A 210 -2.52 -12.16 1.21
C GLU A 210 -3.65 -13.18 1.33
N ASP A 211 -3.35 -14.47 1.17
CA ASP A 211 -4.30 -15.58 1.31
C ASP A 211 -4.67 -15.88 2.77
N THR A 212 -3.88 -15.43 3.74
CA THR A 212 -4.15 -15.69 5.16
C THR A 212 -5.20 -14.71 5.69
N ALA A 213 -6.35 -15.20 6.15
CA ALA A 213 -7.37 -14.38 6.81
C ALA A 213 -6.82 -13.74 8.11
N LEU A 214 -7.11 -12.44 8.30
CA LEU A 214 -6.80 -11.76 9.56
C LEU A 214 -7.93 -12.01 10.58
N PRO A 215 -7.60 -12.38 11.83
CA PRO A 215 -8.60 -12.56 12.87
C PRO A 215 -9.06 -11.19 13.41
N ASP A 216 -10.37 -11.02 13.60
CA ASP A 216 -10.95 -9.74 14.04
C ASP A 216 -10.52 -9.35 15.46
N ASP A 217 -10.18 -10.31 16.31
CA ASP A 217 -9.71 -10.10 17.69
C ASP A 217 -8.21 -9.78 17.78
N LEU A 218 -7.53 -9.58 16.65
CA LEU A 218 -6.12 -9.19 16.65
C LEU A 218 -5.92 -7.85 17.34
N PRO A 219 -5.04 -7.75 18.35
CA PRO A 219 -4.82 -6.51 19.07
C PRO A 219 -4.03 -5.52 18.20
N MET A 220 -4.48 -4.26 18.18
CA MET A 220 -3.93 -3.23 17.29
C MET A 220 -2.84 -2.38 17.93
N ASP A 221 -2.64 -2.52 19.25
CA ASP A 221 -1.51 -1.95 19.98
C ASP A 221 -0.16 -2.51 19.51
N ALA A 222 -0.14 -3.70 18.91
CA ALA A 222 1.03 -4.26 18.24
C ALA A 222 1.60 -3.33 17.15
N LEU A 223 0.76 -2.52 16.51
CA LEU A 223 1.22 -1.55 15.51
C LEU A 223 1.97 -0.37 16.13
N TRP A 224 1.87 -0.12 17.45
CA TRP A 224 2.57 0.98 18.12
C TRP A 224 4.09 0.80 18.17
N ALA A 225 4.58 -0.40 17.84
CA ALA A 225 5.99 -0.76 17.82
C ALA A 225 6.63 -0.66 16.43
N LEU A 226 6.11 0.21 15.54
CA LEU A 226 6.72 0.39 14.21
C LEU A 226 8.24 0.53 14.29
N PRO A 227 9.00 -0.13 13.41
CA PRO A 227 10.47 -0.13 13.48
C PRO A 227 11.07 1.27 13.24
N GLN A 228 10.27 2.18 12.68
CA GLN A 228 10.65 3.45 12.07
C GLN A 228 9.52 4.46 12.25
N SER A 229 9.84 5.74 12.25
CA SER A 229 8.80 6.80 12.36
C SER A 229 7.93 6.87 11.11
N ALA A 230 8.47 6.49 9.95
CA ALA A 230 7.71 6.23 8.74
C ALA A 230 8.47 5.24 7.86
N LEU A 231 7.74 4.33 7.21
CA LEU A 231 8.31 3.32 6.34
C LEU A 231 7.60 3.30 4.98
N TYR A 232 8.26 2.72 3.98
CA TYR A 232 7.66 2.45 2.68
C TYR A 232 7.67 0.95 2.40
N ILE A 233 6.49 0.39 2.09
CA ILE A 233 6.35 -1.00 1.63
C ILE A 233 6.21 -0.98 0.11
N ASP A 234 7.10 -1.69 -0.58
CA ASP A 234 6.99 -1.91 -2.02
C ASP A 234 6.03 -3.07 -2.27
N LEU A 235 5.04 -2.82 -3.12
CA LEU A 235 4.02 -3.79 -3.46
C LEU A 235 4.36 -4.42 -4.82
N PRO A 236 4.39 -5.76 -4.93
CA PRO A 236 4.54 -6.42 -6.22
C PRO A 236 3.43 -5.97 -7.20
N GLU A 237 3.75 -5.89 -8.48
CA GLU A 237 2.75 -5.54 -9.49
C GLU A 237 1.58 -6.55 -9.46
N GLY A 238 0.35 -6.04 -9.36
CA GLY A 238 -0.86 -6.87 -9.30
C GLY A 238 -1.21 -7.43 -7.91
N SER A 239 -0.43 -7.13 -6.86
CA SER A 239 -0.67 -7.60 -5.48
C SER A 239 -1.88 -6.98 -4.78
N VAL A 240 -2.35 -5.83 -5.25
CA VAL A 240 -3.53 -5.18 -4.71
C VAL A 240 -4.48 -4.94 -5.89
N PRO A 241 -5.78 -5.20 -5.73
CA PRO A 241 -6.74 -4.95 -6.79
C PRO A 241 -6.54 -3.52 -7.32
N PRO A 242 -6.32 -3.35 -8.63
CA PRO A 242 -6.10 -2.03 -9.17
C PRO A 242 -7.36 -1.20 -8.90
N VAL A 243 -7.19 -0.06 -8.22
CA VAL A 243 -8.21 0.97 -8.28
C VAL A 243 -8.28 1.41 -9.75
N PRO A 244 -9.47 1.54 -10.36
CA PRO A 244 -9.58 1.95 -11.75
C PRO A 244 -8.74 3.20 -12.04
N GLY A 245 -7.67 3.03 -12.82
CA GLY A 245 -6.76 4.10 -13.21
C GLY A 245 -5.58 4.39 -12.27
N LEU A 246 -5.39 3.65 -11.18
CA LEU A 246 -4.28 3.84 -10.23
C LEU A 246 -3.58 2.51 -9.93
N PRO A 247 -2.46 2.18 -10.60
CA PRO A 247 -1.69 0.99 -10.29
C PRO A 247 -0.97 1.15 -8.95
N LEU A 248 -1.32 0.35 -7.96
CA LEU A 248 -0.70 0.42 -6.63
C LEU A 248 0.69 -0.20 -6.66
N CYS A 249 1.71 0.64 -6.48
CA CYS A 249 3.12 0.29 -6.48
C CYS A 249 3.71 0.20 -5.06
N GLY A 250 3.03 0.74 -4.06
CA GLY A 250 3.43 0.63 -2.66
C GLY A 250 2.66 1.56 -1.74
N ALA A 251 3.13 1.71 -0.51
CA ALA A 251 2.51 2.60 0.47
C ALA A 251 3.53 3.17 1.44
N TYR A 252 3.41 4.47 1.72
CA TYR A 252 4.02 5.11 2.89
C TYR A 252 3.13 4.87 4.10
N LEU A 253 3.73 4.57 5.25
CA LEU A 253 3.04 4.23 6.49
C LEU A 253 3.67 4.96 7.67
N TRP A 254 2.84 5.55 8.52
CA TRP A 254 3.28 6.12 9.80
C TRP A 254 2.14 6.15 10.81
N LEU A 255 2.50 6.19 12.10
CA LEU A 255 1.52 6.41 13.16
C LEU A 255 1.27 7.89 13.39
N GLY A 256 -0.01 8.21 13.41
CA GLY A 256 -0.58 9.50 13.73
C GLY A 256 -1.04 9.57 15.18
N GLU A 257 -0.55 10.54 15.94
CA GLU A 257 -1.28 11.04 17.11
C GLU A 257 -2.19 12.17 16.65
N GLN A 258 -3.44 12.12 17.11
CA GLN A 258 -4.36 13.25 17.03
C GLN A 258 -4.48 13.83 18.43
N GLY A 259 -5.03 15.05 18.56
CA GLY A 259 -5.08 15.78 19.83
C GLY A 259 -5.63 14.97 21.01
N ALA A 260 -5.53 15.50 22.24
CA ALA A 260 -5.71 14.76 23.50
C ALA A 260 -6.95 13.83 23.60
N ASP A 261 -8.00 14.07 22.83
CA ASP A 261 -9.27 13.32 22.85
C ASP A 261 -9.46 12.33 21.66
N GLU A 262 -8.55 12.29 20.69
CA GLU A 262 -8.68 11.43 19.50
C GLU A 262 -7.86 10.14 19.60
N ALA A 263 -8.44 9.04 19.12
CA ALA A 263 -7.73 7.77 19.03
C ALA A 263 -6.56 7.86 18.03
N PRO A 264 -5.42 7.20 18.31
CA PRO A 264 -4.31 7.13 17.38
C PRO A 264 -4.76 6.54 16.05
N ALA A 265 -4.11 6.91 14.96
CA ALA A 265 -4.45 6.42 13.63
C ALA A 265 -3.22 5.92 12.89
N LEU A 266 -3.35 4.84 12.14
CA LEU A 266 -2.38 4.48 11.12
C LEU A 266 -2.72 5.25 9.85
N HIS A 267 -1.75 5.99 9.34
CA HIS A 267 -1.90 6.71 8.09
C HIS A 267 -1.19 5.94 6.97
N PHE A 268 -1.82 5.97 5.79
CA PHE A 268 -1.32 5.40 4.56
C PHE A 268 -1.22 6.51 3.53
N VAL A 269 -0.20 6.49 2.70
CA VAL A 269 -0.23 7.19 1.41
C VAL A 269 0.10 6.16 0.35
N LEU A 270 -0.92 5.74 -0.39
CA LEU A 270 -0.78 4.74 -1.45
C LEU A 270 -0.07 5.36 -2.65
N ASP A 271 0.98 4.68 -3.13
CA ASP A 271 1.80 5.11 -4.26
C ASP A 271 1.31 4.49 -5.56
N GLY A 272 0.75 5.32 -6.43
CA GLY A 272 0.23 4.96 -7.74
C GLY A 272 1.27 4.98 -8.88
N GLY A 273 2.57 5.12 -8.58
CA GLY A 273 3.61 5.10 -9.61
C GLY A 273 4.23 6.47 -9.92
N SER A 274 3.66 7.56 -9.40
CA SER A 274 4.00 8.94 -9.76
C SER A 274 3.85 9.89 -8.56
N PRO A 275 4.62 10.99 -8.48
CA PRO A 275 4.47 11.99 -7.41
C PRO A 275 3.07 12.63 -7.34
N SER A 276 2.30 12.59 -8.43
CA SER A 276 0.93 13.10 -8.53
C SER A 276 -0.13 12.05 -8.20
N HIS A 277 0.28 10.80 -8.01
CA HIS A 277 -0.59 9.63 -7.84
C HIS A 277 -0.43 9.09 -6.42
N LEU A 278 -0.47 9.97 -5.44
CA LEU A 278 -0.36 9.64 -4.03
C LEU A 278 -1.74 9.80 -3.40
N LEU A 279 -2.30 8.71 -2.87
CA LEU A 279 -3.63 8.67 -2.27
C LEU A 279 -3.52 8.48 -0.75
N PRO A 280 -3.71 9.55 0.04
CA PRO A 280 -3.73 9.46 1.50
C PRO A 280 -4.98 8.75 2.00
N LEU A 281 -4.80 7.84 2.96
CA LEU A 281 -5.87 7.21 3.71
C LEU A 281 -5.52 7.25 5.21
N ARG A 282 -6.55 7.28 6.04
CA ARG A 282 -6.43 7.24 7.50
C ARG A 282 -7.24 6.06 8.02
N MET A 283 -6.63 5.30 8.94
CA MET A 283 -7.30 4.22 9.64
C MET A 283 -7.20 4.45 11.15
N PRO A 284 -8.31 4.73 11.84
CA PRO A 284 -8.30 4.88 13.30
C PRO A 284 -7.94 3.54 13.94
N LEU A 285 -7.02 3.54 14.90
CA LEU A 285 -6.65 2.35 15.65
C LEU A 285 -7.57 2.23 16.88
N LYS A 286 -8.30 1.13 16.95
CA LYS A 286 -9.13 0.74 18.09
C LYS A 286 -8.44 -0.37 18.89
N ALA A 287 -9.14 -1.05 19.82
CA ALA A 287 -8.50 -2.10 20.61
C ALA A 287 -8.19 -3.32 19.74
N THR A 288 -9.11 -3.68 18.84
CA THR A 288 -8.99 -4.84 17.96
C THR A 288 -9.03 -4.46 16.48
N LEU A 289 -8.60 -5.38 15.62
CA LEU A 289 -8.69 -5.22 14.17
C LEU A 289 -10.14 -5.08 13.71
N GLY A 290 -11.04 -5.91 14.22
CA GLY A 290 -12.47 -5.87 13.88
C GLY A 290 -13.08 -4.51 14.18
N GLU A 291 -12.81 -3.94 15.35
CA GLU A 291 -13.23 -2.58 15.71
C GLU A 291 -12.60 -1.51 14.81
N THR A 292 -11.31 -1.66 14.48
CA THR A 292 -10.56 -0.74 13.60
C THR A 292 -11.15 -0.73 12.19
N LEU A 293 -11.41 -1.91 11.63
CA LEU A 293 -12.04 -2.04 10.32
C LEU A 293 -13.49 -1.57 10.34
N SER A 294 -14.23 -1.79 11.43
CA SER A 294 -15.58 -1.26 11.61
C SER A 294 -15.58 0.27 11.74
N ALA A 295 -14.54 0.86 12.32
CA ALA A 295 -14.41 2.32 12.43
C ALA A 295 -14.02 3.00 11.10
N LEU A 296 -13.60 2.24 10.09
CA LEU A 296 -13.51 2.73 8.70
C LEU A 296 -14.88 2.84 8.04
N GLU A 297 -15.92 2.27 8.65
CA GLU A 297 -17.28 2.36 8.14
C GLU A 297 -17.91 3.68 8.59
N PRO A 298 -18.36 4.55 7.67
CA PRO A 298 -19.12 5.74 8.07
C PRO A 298 -20.41 5.30 8.78
N PRO A 299 -20.93 6.13 9.72
CA PRO A 299 -22.18 5.84 10.41
C PRO A 299 -23.31 5.61 9.41
N ASP A 300 -24.19 4.63 9.70
CA ASP A 300 -25.31 4.26 8.85
C ASP A 300 -26.22 5.48 8.59
N THR A 301 -26.07 6.11 7.42
CA THR A 301 -27.00 7.13 6.94
C THR A 301 -27.95 6.49 5.91
N PRO A 302 -29.28 6.72 6.02
CA PRO A 302 -30.28 6.09 5.13
C PRO A 302 -30.07 6.38 3.64
N ASP A 303 -29.54 7.56 3.28
CA ASP A 303 -29.58 8.08 1.90
C ASP A 303 -28.30 7.85 1.08
N GLY A 304 -27.31 7.13 1.61
CA GLY A 304 -25.99 6.95 0.95
C GLY A 304 -25.44 5.52 0.98
N GLN A 305 -26.27 4.53 1.30
CA GLN A 305 -25.78 3.19 1.66
C GLN A 305 -24.90 2.56 0.59
N ASP A 306 -25.32 2.52 -0.67
CA ASP A 306 -24.59 1.75 -1.71
C ASP A 306 -23.26 2.39 -2.11
N ALA A 307 -23.21 3.71 -2.32
CA ALA A 307 -21.97 4.41 -2.64
C ALA A 307 -20.97 4.34 -1.48
N ALA A 308 -21.45 4.48 -0.24
CA ALA A 308 -20.62 4.32 0.94
C ALA A 308 -20.17 2.85 1.12
N ARG A 309 -21.03 1.84 0.83
CA ARG A 309 -20.65 0.41 0.83
C ARG A 309 -19.51 0.14 -0.16
N LEU A 310 -19.62 0.70 -1.37
CA LEU A 310 -18.60 0.53 -2.40
C LEU A 310 -17.28 1.19 -2.00
N ALA A 311 -17.32 2.47 -1.59
CA ALA A 311 -16.13 3.19 -1.12
C ALA A 311 -15.46 2.45 0.05
N ARG A 312 -16.25 1.91 0.99
CA ARG A 312 -15.77 1.06 2.10
C ARG A 312 -15.05 -0.18 1.59
N SER A 313 -15.67 -0.92 0.67
CA SER A 313 -15.08 -2.14 0.11
C SER A 313 -13.76 -1.85 -0.60
N ILE A 314 -13.66 -0.70 -1.29
CA ILE A 314 -12.44 -0.27 -1.95
C ILE A 314 -11.38 0.10 -0.90
N VAL A 315 -11.69 0.95 0.08
CA VAL A 315 -10.73 1.34 1.15
C VAL A 315 -10.26 0.13 1.93
N ARG A 316 -11.16 -0.75 2.35
CA ARG A 316 -10.82 -2.02 3.02
C ARG A 316 -9.96 -2.90 2.12
N GLY A 317 -10.32 -3.04 0.85
CA GLY A 317 -9.56 -3.80 -0.15
C GLY A 317 -8.15 -3.25 -0.40
N MET A 318 -7.92 -1.95 -0.19
CA MET A 318 -6.60 -1.32 -0.30
C MET A 318 -5.80 -1.42 1.01
N CYS A 319 -6.42 -1.17 2.16
CA CYS A 319 -5.72 -1.10 3.44
C CYS A 319 -5.36 -2.48 4.00
N VAL A 320 -6.25 -3.48 3.87
CA VAL A 320 -6.05 -4.80 4.47
C VAL A 320 -4.82 -5.52 3.94
N PRO A 321 -4.55 -5.58 2.62
CA PRO A 321 -3.32 -6.20 2.11
C PRO A 321 -2.05 -5.55 2.69
N VAL A 322 -1.98 -4.22 2.68
CA VAL A 322 -0.84 -3.46 3.25
C VAL A 322 -0.70 -3.72 4.75
N LEU A 323 -1.83 -3.80 5.47
CA LEU A 323 -1.84 -4.07 6.89
C LEU A 323 -1.29 -5.46 7.23
N LYS A 324 -1.58 -6.50 6.43
CA LYS A 324 -0.99 -7.83 6.62
C LYS A 324 0.54 -7.81 6.53
N LEU A 325 1.07 -7.07 5.57
CA LEU A 325 2.52 -6.89 5.40
C LEU A 325 3.12 -6.15 6.60
N LEU A 326 2.44 -5.08 7.05
CA LEU A 326 2.87 -4.33 8.22
C LEU A 326 2.87 -5.18 9.50
N LEU A 327 1.80 -5.96 9.74
CA LEU A 327 1.70 -6.87 10.87
C LEU A 327 2.79 -7.94 10.85
N TYR A 328 3.19 -8.42 9.67
CA TYR A 328 4.30 -9.35 9.56
C TYR A 328 5.62 -8.72 10.04
N LEU A 329 5.86 -7.44 9.70
CA LEU A 329 7.01 -6.68 10.22
C LEU A 329 6.96 -6.46 11.74
N GLN A 330 5.79 -6.59 12.37
CA GLN A 330 5.58 -6.48 13.82
C GLN A 330 5.65 -7.83 14.55
N THR A 331 5.89 -8.94 13.86
CA THR A 331 6.12 -10.23 14.51
C THR A 331 7.40 -10.18 15.36
N SER A 332 7.58 -11.11 16.31
CA SER A 332 8.75 -11.12 17.19
C SER A 332 10.09 -11.41 16.48
N ALA A 333 10.04 -12.05 15.30
CA ALA A 333 11.22 -12.41 14.53
C ALA A 333 10.95 -12.37 13.00
N PRO A 334 10.69 -11.18 12.43
CA PRO A 334 10.41 -11.08 11.00
C PRO A 334 11.70 -11.41 10.23
N ASP A 335 11.58 -12.19 9.15
CA ASP A 335 12.72 -12.48 8.27
C ASP A 335 13.08 -11.24 7.44
N VAL A 336 13.87 -10.33 8.00
CA VAL A 336 14.29 -9.08 7.34
C VAL A 336 15.80 -9.09 7.15
N GLN A 337 16.24 -8.76 5.93
CA GLN A 337 17.66 -8.75 5.56
C GLN A 337 17.96 -7.51 4.74
N VAL A 338 19.15 -6.94 4.89
CA VAL A 338 19.58 -5.82 4.04
C VAL A 338 19.85 -6.36 2.64
N ARG A 339 19.16 -5.81 1.62
CA ARG A 339 19.40 -6.17 0.22
C ARG A 339 20.82 -5.78 -0.16
N ALA A 340 21.60 -6.75 -0.62
CA ALA A 340 22.93 -6.47 -1.13
C ALA A 340 22.84 -5.54 -2.35
N ALA A 341 23.65 -4.48 -2.37
CA ALA A 341 23.74 -3.64 -3.55
C ALA A 341 24.25 -4.50 -4.73
N PRO A 342 23.69 -4.35 -5.95
CA PRO A 342 24.19 -5.05 -7.12
C PRO A 342 25.69 -4.75 -7.29
N ALA A 343 26.47 -5.80 -7.58
CA ALA A 343 27.90 -5.65 -7.83
C ALA A 343 28.13 -4.63 -8.96
N GLY A 344 28.87 -3.56 -8.68
CA GLY A 344 29.16 -2.51 -9.64
C GLY A 344 28.22 -1.30 -9.65
N SER A 345 27.21 -1.23 -8.77
CA SER A 345 26.40 0.00 -8.65
C SER A 345 27.26 1.12 -8.06
N ARG A 346 27.71 2.08 -8.89
CA ARG A 346 28.34 3.31 -8.40
C ARG A 346 27.26 4.17 -7.74
N ARG A 347 27.38 4.39 -6.44
CA ARG A 347 26.50 5.32 -5.73
C ARG A 347 26.68 6.73 -6.33
N PRO A 348 25.62 7.40 -6.79
CA PRO A 348 25.71 8.80 -7.18
C PRO A 348 26.22 9.61 -5.98
N ARG A 349 27.28 10.40 -6.19
CA ARG A 349 27.86 11.24 -5.13
C ARG A 349 26.83 12.27 -4.67
N GLY A 350 26.57 12.34 -3.36
CA GLY A 350 25.84 13.45 -2.73
C GLY A 350 24.36 13.21 -2.41
N ALA A 351 23.74 12.13 -2.91
CA ALA A 351 22.39 11.75 -2.49
C ALA A 351 22.44 10.57 -1.51
N ALA A 352 21.74 10.69 -0.37
CA ALA A 352 21.56 9.54 0.52
C ALA A 352 20.81 8.45 -0.23
N ALA A 353 21.43 7.28 -0.34
CA ALA A 353 20.86 6.14 -1.06
C ALA A 353 19.65 5.58 -0.31
N LEU A 354 18.69 5.02 -1.05
CA LEU A 354 17.61 4.23 -0.46
C LEU A 354 18.19 3.00 0.22
N VAL A 355 17.66 2.65 1.39
CA VAL A 355 18.00 1.42 2.10
C VAL A 355 16.95 0.38 1.75
N HIS A 356 17.36 -0.63 1.00
CA HIS A 356 16.46 -1.71 0.59
C HIS A 356 16.56 -2.86 1.60
N LEU A 357 15.42 -3.28 2.14
CA LEU A 357 15.31 -4.43 3.01
C LEU A 357 14.48 -5.51 2.32
N ASP A 358 15.08 -6.69 2.14
CA ASP A 358 14.38 -7.87 1.66
C ASP A 358 13.67 -8.55 2.84
N VAL A 359 12.39 -8.82 2.67
CA VAL A 359 11.50 -9.38 3.68
C VAL A 359 11.03 -10.76 3.23
N GLY A 360 11.27 -11.76 4.05
CA GLY A 360 10.74 -13.11 3.82
C GLY A 360 11.52 -13.97 2.85
N GLN A 361 12.73 -13.64 2.45
CA GLN A 361 13.46 -14.41 1.43
C GLN A 361 13.65 -15.88 1.80
N ARG A 362 13.93 -16.18 3.07
CA ARG A 362 14.07 -17.57 3.54
C ARG A 362 12.72 -18.25 3.65
N LEU A 363 11.72 -17.55 4.18
CA LEU A 363 10.37 -18.09 4.33
C LEU A 363 9.69 -18.32 2.98
N GLY A 364 9.80 -17.39 2.05
CA GLY A 364 9.35 -17.51 0.67
C GLY A 364 9.99 -18.69 -0.06
N ALA A 365 11.32 -18.85 0.06
CA ALA A 365 12.00 -20.04 -0.47
C ALA A 365 11.44 -21.35 0.14
N ALA A 366 11.19 -21.38 1.45
CA ALA A 366 10.59 -22.54 2.10
C ALA A 366 9.13 -22.78 1.68
N ILE A 367 8.36 -21.72 1.43
CA ILE A 367 6.99 -21.80 0.90
C ILE A 367 7.00 -22.40 -0.50
N ARG A 368 7.87 -21.93 -1.39
CA ARG A 368 8.06 -22.48 -2.75
C ARG A 368 8.41 -23.96 -2.72
N THR A 369 9.42 -24.35 -1.94
CA THR A 369 9.79 -25.77 -1.79
C THR A 369 8.61 -26.60 -1.30
N GLY A 370 7.86 -26.11 -0.32
CA GLY A 370 6.66 -26.80 0.18
C GLY A 370 5.53 -26.91 -0.85
N LEU A 371 5.37 -25.92 -1.75
CA LEU A 371 4.42 -25.99 -2.87
C LEU A 371 4.87 -27.04 -3.89
N ASP A 372 6.14 -27.06 -4.25
CA ASP A 372 6.71 -28.03 -5.20
C ASP A 372 6.59 -29.46 -4.67
N GLU A 373 6.89 -29.69 -3.39
CA GLU A 373 6.74 -30.98 -2.72
C GLU A 373 5.27 -31.44 -2.70
N GLN A 374 4.34 -30.54 -2.41
CA GLN A 374 2.90 -30.86 -2.42
C GLN A 374 2.40 -31.19 -3.82
N ALA A 375 2.87 -30.47 -4.85
CA ALA A 375 2.53 -30.76 -6.24
C ALA A 375 3.06 -32.13 -6.70
N GLN A 376 4.30 -32.46 -6.33
CA GLN A 376 4.88 -33.78 -6.60
C GLN A 376 4.13 -34.90 -5.87
N ALA A 377 3.79 -34.70 -4.60
CA ALA A 377 3.03 -35.66 -3.82
C ALA A 377 1.62 -35.89 -4.40
N ALA A 378 0.95 -34.83 -4.84
CA ALA A 378 -0.35 -34.94 -5.53
C ALA A 378 -0.24 -35.73 -6.84
N ALA A 379 0.81 -35.49 -7.65
CA ALA A 379 1.06 -36.26 -8.87
C ALA A 379 1.35 -37.74 -8.56
N TRP A 380 2.08 -38.02 -7.47
CA TRP A 380 2.32 -39.39 -7.01
C TRP A 380 1.04 -40.09 -6.56
N GLN A 381 0.16 -39.41 -5.81
CA GLN A 381 -1.13 -39.93 -5.36
C GLN A 381 -2.06 -40.26 -6.54
N GLN A 382 -2.01 -39.49 -7.63
CA GLN A 382 -2.75 -39.82 -8.86
C GLN A 382 -2.29 -41.15 -9.48
N GLN A 383 -1.02 -41.51 -9.32
CA GLN A 383 -0.47 -42.79 -9.77
C GLN A 383 -0.67 -43.92 -8.75
N HIS A 384 -0.81 -43.57 -7.47
CA HIS A 384 -0.91 -44.50 -6.34
C HIS A 384 -2.10 -44.11 -5.46
N PRO A 385 -3.34 -44.43 -5.87
CA PRO A 385 -4.55 -43.96 -5.21
C PRO A 385 -4.69 -44.46 -3.76
N ASP A 386 -4.02 -45.55 -3.41
CA ASP A 386 -4.00 -46.10 -2.05
C ASP A 386 -3.12 -45.28 -1.07
N VAL A 387 -2.28 -44.38 -1.58
CA VAL A 387 -1.38 -43.54 -0.77
C VAL A 387 -2.08 -42.22 -0.46
N GLN A 388 -2.36 -41.95 0.82
CA GLN A 388 -2.87 -40.66 1.26
C GLN A 388 -1.72 -39.68 1.52
N VAL A 389 -1.74 -38.55 0.80
CA VAL A 389 -0.83 -37.43 1.07
C VAL A 389 -1.48 -36.53 2.13
N PRO A 390 -0.82 -36.27 3.27
CA PRO A 390 -1.38 -35.39 4.29
C PRO A 390 -1.52 -33.97 3.73
N PRO A 391 -2.65 -33.28 3.98
CA PRO A 391 -2.83 -31.92 3.52
C PRO A 391 -1.83 -30.98 4.21
N ARG A 392 -1.41 -29.96 3.47
CA ARG A 392 -0.56 -28.88 3.97
C ARG A 392 -1.32 -28.10 5.06
N PRO A 393 -0.69 -27.77 6.21
CA PRO A 393 -1.36 -26.94 7.20
C PRO A 393 -1.66 -25.55 6.60
N PRO A 394 -2.82 -24.96 6.91
CA PRO A 394 -3.13 -23.61 6.45
C PRO A 394 -2.21 -22.60 7.16
N ALA A 395 -1.87 -21.52 6.46
CA ALA A 395 -1.27 -20.36 7.08
C ALA A 395 -2.28 -19.74 8.06
N ARG A 396 -1.81 -19.17 9.17
CA ARG A 396 -2.69 -18.54 10.16
C ARG A 396 -1.99 -17.47 10.97
N TRP A 397 -2.76 -16.48 11.39
CA TRP A 397 -2.36 -15.54 12.43
C TRP A 397 -2.81 -16.05 13.79
N THR A 398 -1.95 -15.85 14.79
CA THR A 398 -2.21 -16.10 16.20
C THR A 398 -1.64 -14.96 17.03
N VAL A 399 -1.98 -14.89 18.31
CA VAL A 399 -1.39 -13.94 19.25
C VAL A 399 -0.41 -14.69 20.16
N GLU A 400 0.80 -14.18 20.32
CA GLU A 400 1.78 -14.77 21.24
C GLU A 400 1.35 -14.56 22.69
N ALA A 401 1.30 -15.66 23.45
CA ALA A 401 0.94 -15.62 24.85
C ALA A 401 1.98 -14.79 25.64
N GLY A 402 1.51 -13.77 26.35
CA GLY A 402 2.32 -12.90 27.20
C GLY A 402 2.70 -11.57 26.57
N THR A 403 3.11 -11.55 25.29
CA THR A 403 3.50 -10.32 24.59
C THR A 403 2.32 -9.63 23.91
N GLY A 404 1.28 -10.40 23.55
CA GLY A 404 0.16 -9.87 22.77
C GLY A 404 0.51 -9.60 21.30
N LEU A 405 1.73 -9.93 20.87
CA LEU A 405 2.19 -9.65 19.51
C LEU A 405 1.57 -10.62 18.49
N PRO A 406 1.30 -10.15 17.25
CA PRO A 406 0.88 -11.02 16.17
C PRO A 406 1.99 -12.01 15.82
N VAL A 407 1.61 -13.27 15.62
CA VAL A 407 2.47 -14.33 15.11
C VAL A 407 1.82 -14.90 13.87
N TRP A 408 2.54 -14.88 12.75
CA TRP A 408 2.11 -15.55 11.53
C TRP A 408 2.80 -16.90 11.41
N THR A 409 2.00 -17.96 11.31
CA THR A 409 2.51 -19.31 11.03
C THR A 409 2.39 -19.56 9.52
N PRO A 410 3.52 -19.79 8.81
CA PRO A 410 3.48 -20.08 7.38
C PRO A 410 2.78 -21.40 7.12
N PRO A 411 2.29 -21.64 5.89
CA PRO A 411 1.61 -22.90 5.57
C PRO A 411 2.56 -24.10 5.50
N ILE A 412 3.80 -24.06 6.00
CA ILE A 412 4.78 -25.14 5.82
C ILE A 412 4.49 -26.29 6.81
N ALA A 413 4.55 -27.54 6.35
CA ALA A 413 4.35 -28.70 7.22
C ALA A 413 5.41 -28.73 8.34
N ALA A 414 4.96 -28.89 9.60
CA ALA A 414 5.84 -28.95 10.78
C ALA A 414 6.88 -30.08 10.71
N ALA A 415 6.72 -31.03 9.78
CA ALA A 415 7.64 -32.15 9.54
C ALA A 415 9.01 -31.76 8.96
N VAL A 416 9.25 -30.47 8.65
CA VAL A 416 10.61 -29.94 8.54
C VAL A 416 10.99 -29.35 9.89
N HIS A 417 11.26 -30.22 10.87
CA HIS A 417 12.03 -29.80 12.04
C HIS A 417 13.39 -29.30 11.53
N PHE A 418 13.55 -27.98 11.43
CA PHE A 418 14.85 -27.32 11.33
C PHE A 418 15.54 -27.46 12.69
N ASP A 419 15.98 -28.68 13.00
CA ASP A 419 16.75 -28.96 14.20
C ASP A 419 18.22 -28.58 13.94
N PRO A 420 18.83 -27.66 14.71
CA PRO A 420 20.26 -27.37 14.61
C PRO A 420 21.09 -28.55 15.14
N ALA A 421 21.27 -29.55 14.28
CA ALA A 421 22.08 -30.77 14.39
C ALA A 421 21.59 -31.85 15.39
N PRO A 422 21.68 -33.14 14.97
CA PRO A 422 22.51 -34.05 15.76
C PRO A 422 23.31 -35.10 14.94
N ASP A 423 24.39 -35.57 15.57
CA ASP A 423 25.49 -36.39 15.04
C ASP A 423 25.20 -37.91 14.95
N SER A 424 23.97 -38.32 14.63
CA SER A 424 23.63 -39.75 14.59
C SER A 424 22.65 -40.09 13.48
N TRP A 425 22.57 -41.38 13.13
CA TRP A 425 21.70 -42.02 12.11
C TRP A 425 22.33 -42.27 10.73
N ARG A 426 23.26 -43.24 10.73
CA ARG A 426 23.45 -44.18 9.62
C ARG A 426 22.29 -45.20 9.58
N ARG A 427 21.94 -45.62 8.36
CA ARG A 427 21.38 -46.92 7.91
C ARG A 427 19.89 -46.96 7.47
N HIS A 428 19.77 -46.98 6.13
CA HIS A 428 18.73 -47.50 5.21
C HIS A 428 17.71 -46.55 4.56
N PRO A 429 17.38 -46.76 3.26
CA PRO A 429 16.88 -45.70 2.39
C PRO A 429 15.42 -45.89 1.96
N VAL A 430 14.67 -44.79 2.00
CA VAL A 430 13.63 -44.45 1.02
C VAL A 430 14.32 -43.59 -0.05
N PRO A 431 13.95 -43.63 -1.35
CA PRO A 431 14.48 -42.69 -2.33
C PRO A 431 13.87 -41.30 -2.08
N ALA A 432 14.37 -40.60 -1.07
CA ALA A 432 14.14 -39.19 -0.89
C ALA A 432 14.97 -38.44 -1.93
N ALA A 433 14.33 -37.57 -2.70
CA ALA A 433 15.01 -36.48 -3.39
C ALA A 433 15.74 -35.63 -2.34
N ARG A 434 17.04 -35.90 -2.17
CA ARG A 434 17.89 -35.22 -1.18
C ARG A 434 18.41 -33.92 -1.78
N SER A 435 17.72 -32.83 -1.49
CA SER A 435 18.29 -31.48 -1.52
C SER A 435 18.27 -30.91 -0.10
N ALA A 436 19.29 -31.24 0.68
CA ALA A 436 19.47 -30.64 2.00
C ALA A 436 20.05 -29.23 1.83
N VAL A 437 19.20 -28.21 1.93
CA VAL A 437 19.66 -26.82 2.09
C VAL A 437 20.00 -26.61 3.57
N ARG A 438 21.30 -26.60 3.89
CA ARG A 438 21.78 -26.18 5.22
C ARG A 438 21.64 -24.67 5.35
N LEU A 439 21.02 -24.19 6.44
CA LEU A 439 21.21 -22.80 6.86
C LEU A 439 22.69 -22.60 7.25
N PRO A 440 23.34 -21.51 6.83
CA PRO A 440 24.56 -21.08 7.48
C PRO A 440 24.20 -20.62 8.90
N ARG A 441 25.08 -20.91 9.87
CA ARG A 441 25.11 -20.20 11.16
C ARG A 441 25.02 -18.68 10.90
N PRO A 442 24.52 -17.86 11.84
CA PRO A 442 24.74 -16.42 11.75
C PRO A 442 26.25 -16.23 11.55
N SER A 443 26.62 -15.78 10.35
CA SER A 443 28.02 -15.60 10.02
C SER A 443 28.57 -14.55 10.99
N ARG A 444 29.88 -14.53 11.23
CA ARG A 444 30.52 -13.35 11.85
C ARG A 444 30.11 -12.05 11.15
N GLN A 445 29.65 -12.14 9.89
CA GLN A 445 29.03 -11.08 9.11
C GLN A 445 27.66 -10.63 9.64
N ALA A 446 26.73 -11.52 10.04
CA ALA A 446 25.45 -11.11 10.64
C ALA A 446 25.62 -10.39 12.00
N ALA A 447 26.56 -10.85 12.82
CA ALA A 447 26.94 -10.15 14.06
C ALA A 447 27.70 -8.84 13.78
N ALA A 448 28.45 -8.76 12.67
CA ALA A 448 29.09 -7.53 12.21
C ALA A 448 28.06 -6.54 11.63
N THR A 449 27.05 -7.01 10.88
CA THR A 449 25.96 -6.19 10.33
C THR A 449 25.04 -5.67 11.44
N ALA A 450 24.78 -6.46 12.49
CA ALA A 450 24.09 -5.98 13.69
C ALA A 450 24.90 -4.92 14.44
N ARG A 451 26.25 -5.07 14.52
CA ARG A 451 27.14 -4.04 15.08
C ARG A 451 27.25 -2.80 14.20
N GLU A 452 27.27 -2.95 12.88
CA GLU A 452 27.33 -1.86 11.90
C GLU A 452 26.00 -1.10 11.88
N ALA A 453 24.87 -1.79 12.03
CA ALA A 453 23.57 -1.17 12.20
C ALA A 453 23.43 -0.41 13.54
N LEU A 454 23.94 -0.97 14.64
CA LEU A 454 24.04 -0.26 15.93
C LEU A 454 24.97 0.97 15.85
N GLN A 455 26.06 0.90 15.08
CA GLN A 455 26.95 2.04 14.82
C GLN A 455 26.32 3.11 13.92
N LEU A 456 25.36 2.74 13.07
CA LEU A 456 24.54 3.64 12.26
C LEU A 456 23.31 4.19 13.03
N GLY A 457 23.20 3.90 14.33
CA GLY A 457 22.15 4.46 15.20
C GLY A 457 20.82 3.70 15.18
N TRP A 458 20.77 2.45 14.68
CA TRP A 458 19.58 1.62 14.90
C TRP A 458 19.44 1.26 16.37
N PRO A 459 18.28 1.47 17.00
CA PRO A 459 18.01 0.88 18.29
C PRO A 459 17.94 -0.64 18.10
N GLY A 460 18.90 -1.37 18.70
CA GLY A 460 18.74 -2.80 18.88
C GLY A 460 17.48 -3.10 19.69
N PRO A 461 16.95 -4.35 19.68
CA PRO A 461 15.82 -4.72 20.51
C PRO A 461 16.19 -4.50 21.97
N ALA A 462 15.76 -3.36 22.51
CA ALA A 462 15.82 -3.09 23.94
C ALA A 462 14.79 -4.02 24.56
N GLY A 463 15.26 -4.91 25.45
CA GLY A 463 14.42 -5.86 26.15
C GLY A 463 13.19 -5.17 26.73
N ARG A 464 12.02 -5.66 26.33
CA ARG A 464 10.81 -5.67 27.14
C ARG A 464 10.63 -7.08 27.68
#